data_AF-A0A7X7J2L5-F1
#
_entry.id   AF-A0A7X7J2L5-F1
#
_cell.length_a   1.000
_cell.length_b   1.000
_cell.length_c   1.000
_cell.angle_alpha   90.00
_cell.angle_beta   90.00
_cell.angle_gamma   90.00
#
_symmetry.space_group_name_H-M   'P 1'
#
loop_
_entity.id
_entity.type
_entity.pdbx_description
1 polymer ?
#
loop_
_entity_poly.entity_id
_entity_poly.type
_entity_poly.pdbx_seq_one_letter_code
_entity_poly.pdbx_strand_id
1 'polypeptide(L)'
;MTRETRFTRSLVAGLACWCGVVAAQTSESGISGRVNVLLITADDMNYDSPGVTGCKVPDVTPNIDRLASEGMRFEHAHINIAVCQPARSVLMTGRYPHRNGAKGFEPIRSDVPTLQESLRAAGYLNGIMAKVGHLAPIEKFCWDTVVPADELGNGRDPALYYRHAKSFFEKARDKQRPFFLMANSQDPHRPFAGSEQEASRANRRGQVGETATVGRTYRPEEIVVPGFLPDLPDIRTELAQYFTSVHRCDQTVGQILKALQESGLEQNTLVMFLSDNGMSVPYSKTNCYPASTRTPWIVRWPGKVKAGTVDKDHFISGIDFTPTILEATGLSRIEGVDGRSFVGLLRGEKEDSRRGVFTLFFQTSGKNDYPMRAFQTSKYVYI
;
A
#
# COMPACT_ATOMS: atom_id res chain seq x y z
N MET A 1 101.57 -13.32 6.41
CA MET A 1 100.44 -13.93 5.67
C MET A 1 99.92 -15.10 6.51
N THR A 2 99.23 -14.93 7.65
CA THR A 2 97.79 -14.54 7.84
C THR A 2 96.87 -15.31 6.90
N ARG A 3 95.82 -16.07 7.29
CA ARG A 3 94.84 -16.03 8.40
C ARG A 3 94.15 -17.41 8.47
N GLU A 4 93.95 -17.99 9.66
CA GLU A 4 92.71 -18.05 10.44
C GLU A 4 91.50 -18.81 9.85
N THR A 5 91.09 -19.82 10.63
CA THR A 5 89.85 -20.60 10.70
C THR A 5 88.54 -19.81 10.64
N ARG A 6 87.50 -20.39 10.00
CA ARG A 6 86.09 -20.13 10.36
C ARG A 6 85.22 -21.39 10.25
N PHE A 7 84.60 -21.72 11.38
CA PHE A 7 83.44 -22.59 11.54
C PHE A 7 82.19 -21.94 10.93
N THR A 8 81.39 -22.69 10.17
CA THR A 8 80.03 -22.31 9.78
C THR A 8 79.02 -23.12 10.59
N ARG A 9 78.33 -22.43 11.51
CA ARG A 9 77.12 -22.90 12.19
C ARG A 9 75.95 -22.79 11.20
N SER A 10 75.23 -23.88 10.97
CA SER A 10 73.95 -23.85 10.27
C SER A 10 72.84 -23.46 11.26
N LEU A 11 72.19 -22.32 11.02
CA LEU A 11 71.01 -21.86 11.75
C LEU A 11 69.77 -22.62 11.29
N VAL A 12 69.05 -23.19 12.26
CA VAL A 12 67.68 -23.69 12.11
C VAL A 12 66.74 -22.48 12.07
N ALA A 13 66.08 -22.25 10.94
CA ALA A 13 65.03 -21.26 10.81
C ALA A 13 63.70 -21.84 11.32
N GLY A 14 63.24 -21.37 12.48
CA GLY A 14 61.90 -21.65 12.99
C GLY A 14 60.84 -20.85 12.24
N LEU A 15 59.95 -21.55 11.53
CA LEU A 15 58.72 -20.98 10.98
C LEU A 15 57.72 -20.78 12.12
N ALA A 16 57.60 -19.54 12.58
CA ALA A 16 56.50 -19.13 13.45
C ALA A 16 55.22 -19.01 12.60
N CYS A 17 54.34 -20.01 12.72
CA CYS A 17 53.00 -19.99 12.13
C CYS A 17 52.15 -18.96 12.89
N TRP A 18 52.04 -17.75 12.34
CA TRP A 18 51.09 -16.73 12.81
C TRP A 18 49.67 -17.20 12.44
N CYS A 19 49.01 -17.90 13.36
CA CYS A 19 47.58 -18.14 13.30
C CYS A 19 46.87 -16.81 13.58
N GLY A 20 46.64 -16.02 12.55
CA GLY A 20 45.77 -14.87 12.62
C GLY A 20 44.36 -15.34 12.93
N VAL A 21 43.92 -15.14 14.18
CA VAL A 21 42.51 -15.21 14.55
C VAL A 21 41.82 -14.10 13.77
N VAL A 22 41.21 -14.44 12.63
CA VAL A 22 40.24 -13.58 11.97
C VAL A 22 39.02 -13.58 12.89
N ALA A 23 38.98 -12.60 13.79
CA ALA A 23 37.75 -12.26 14.49
C ALA A 23 36.74 -11.90 13.40
N ALA A 24 35.82 -12.80 13.12
CA ALA A 24 34.63 -12.50 12.34
C ALA A 24 33.93 -11.35 13.05
N GLN A 25 34.09 -10.14 12.52
CA GLN A 25 33.24 -9.02 12.88
C GLN A 25 31.83 -9.44 12.48
N THR A 26 31.07 -9.98 13.42
CA THR A 26 29.62 -10.00 13.34
C THR A 26 29.21 -8.55 13.17
N SER A 27 28.86 -8.17 11.95
CA SER A 27 28.25 -6.87 11.70
C SER A 27 26.97 -6.83 12.50
N GLU A 28 27.00 -6.20 13.65
CA GLU A 28 25.84 -5.57 14.25
C GLU A 28 25.39 -4.44 13.31
N SER A 29 24.89 -4.79 12.12
CA SER A 29 23.99 -3.92 11.38
C SER A 29 22.66 -3.98 12.15
N GLY A 30 22.69 -3.38 13.34
CA GLY A 30 21.60 -3.30 14.27
C GLY A 30 20.40 -2.73 13.55
N ILE A 31 19.24 -3.19 13.98
CA ILE A 31 17.93 -2.87 13.42
C ILE A 31 17.67 -1.34 13.29
N SER A 32 18.45 -0.53 13.99
CA SER A 32 18.57 0.92 13.85
C SER A 32 19.07 1.34 12.45
N GLY A 33 18.14 1.59 11.54
CA GLY A 33 18.41 2.21 10.22
C GLY A 33 17.61 1.63 9.05
N ARG A 34 16.88 0.52 9.25
CA ARG A 34 15.99 -0.02 8.22
C ARG A 34 14.70 0.79 8.12
N VAL A 35 14.27 1.05 6.90
CA VAL A 35 13.07 1.85 6.59
C VAL A 35 11.82 1.09 7.03
N ASN A 36 10.92 1.79 7.73
CA ASN A 36 9.57 1.30 8.01
C ASN A 36 8.65 1.54 6.82
N VAL A 37 7.61 0.72 6.69
CA VAL A 37 6.64 0.82 5.60
C VAL A 37 5.23 0.91 6.17
N LEU A 38 4.52 1.97 5.82
CA LEU A 38 3.11 2.14 6.10
C LEU A 38 2.35 2.20 4.77
N LEU A 39 1.52 1.20 4.51
CA LEU A 39 0.56 1.20 3.42
C LEU A 39 -0.83 1.50 3.98
N ILE A 40 -1.40 2.64 3.58
CA ILE A 40 -2.79 2.99 3.86
C ILE A 40 -3.60 2.74 2.59
N THR A 41 -4.67 1.94 2.67
CA THR A 41 -5.57 1.71 1.54
C THR A 41 -6.98 2.19 1.82
N ALA A 42 -7.62 2.79 0.82
CA ALA A 42 -9.06 2.95 0.74
C ALA A 42 -9.68 1.77 -0.04
N ASP A 43 -10.96 1.49 0.19
CA ASP A 43 -11.74 0.48 -0.54
C ASP A 43 -12.75 1.18 -1.44
N ASP A 44 -12.64 1.04 -2.76
CA ASP A 44 -13.47 1.70 -3.78
C ASP A 44 -13.35 3.25 -3.88
N MET A 45 -12.19 3.85 -3.59
CA MET A 45 -11.99 5.28 -3.85
C MET A 45 -11.54 5.54 -5.30
N ASN A 46 -12.26 6.41 -6.02
CA ASN A 46 -11.87 6.85 -7.35
C ASN A 46 -10.65 7.77 -7.33
N TYR A 47 -9.85 7.74 -8.39
CA TYR A 47 -8.60 8.51 -8.48
C TYR A 47 -8.76 10.03 -8.35
N ASP A 48 -9.92 10.57 -8.75
CA ASP A 48 -10.21 12.00 -8.77
C ASP A 48 -11.02 12.47 -7.55
N SER A 49 -11.24 11.59 -6.56
CA SER A 49 -11.97 11.93 -5.34
C SER A 49 -11.17 12.82 -4.37
N PRO A 50 -9.83 12.66 -4.22
CA PRO A 50 -9.03 13.57 -3.38
C PRO A 50 -8.95 15.00 -3.93
N GLY A 51 -9.01 16.01 -3.06
CA GLY A 51 -8.93 17.44 -3.41
C GLY A 51 -7.70 17.78 -4.26
N VAL A 52 -6.53 17.24 -3.90
CA VAL A 52 -5.25 17.45 -4.61
C VAL A 52 -5.23 16.98 -6.08
N THR A 53 -6.22 16.19 -6.49
CA THR A 53 -6.39 15.73 -7.87
C THR A 53 -7.32 16.62 -8.71
N GLY A 54 -7.77 17.75 -8.14
CA GLY A 54 -8.66 18.70 -8.82
C GLY A 54 -10.15 18.37 -8.65
N CYS A 55 -10.48 17.57 -7.63
CA CYS A 55 -11.85 17.28 -7.23
C CYS A 55 -12.66 18.58 -7.10
N LYS A 56 -13.88 18.59 -7.66
CA LYS A 56 -14.76 19.77 -7.65
C LYS A 56 -15.63 19.86 -6.39
N VAL A 57 -15.73 18.78 -5.64
CA VAL A 57 -16.40 18.76 -4.34
C VAL A 57 -15.44 19.39 -3.32
N PRO A 58 -15.84 20.45 -2.60
CA PRO A 58 -14.92 21.20 -1.73
C PRO A 58 -14.60 20.47 -0.43
N ASP A 59 -13.37 20.63 0.06
CA ASP A 59 -12.85 20.15 1.35
C ASP A 59 -13.09 18.66 1.67
N VAL A 60 -13.03 17.81 0.64
CA VAL A 60 -13.25 16.36 0.80
C VAL A 60 -12.13 15.70 1.60
N THR A 61 -10.87 16.00 1.29
CA THR A 61 -9.73 15.21 1.79
C THR A 61 -8.56 16.03 2.32
N PRO A 62 -8.74 16.90 3.33
CA PRO A 62 -7.65 17.74 3.84
C PRO A 62 -6.43 16.95 4.36
N ASN A 63 -6.60 15.76 4.93
CA ASN A 63 -5.47 14.95 5.43
C ASN A 63 -4.69 14.26 4.31
N ILE A 64 -5.38 13.70 3.32
CA ILE A 64 -4.76 13.10 2.12
C ILE A 64 -4.09 14.19 1.28
N ASP A 65 -4.69 15.37 1.17
CA ASP A 65 -4.11 16.51 0.46
C ASP A 65 -2.83 17.00 1.16
N ARG A 66 -2.83 17.04 2.50
CA ARG A 66 -1.62 17.29 3.28
C ARG A 66 -0.55 16.24 3.03
N LEU A 67 -0.90 14.94 3.05
CA LEU A 67 0.04 13.85 2.72
C LEU A 67 0.67 14.04 1.33
N ALA A 68 -0.12 14.44 0.34
CA ALA A 68 0.39 14.74 -1.00
C ALA A 68 1.33 15.96 -1.01
N SER A 69 1.03 17.01 -0.23
CA SER A 69 1.90 18.18 -0.11
C SER A 69 3.25 17.86 0.53
N GLU A 70 3.31 16.84 1.39
CA GLU A 70 4.52 16.36 2.06
C GLU A 70 5.30 15.32 1.23
N GLY A 71 4.72 14.84 0.12
CA GLY A 71 5.25 13.73 -0.67
C GLY A 71 5.19 13.96 -2.17
N MET A 72 5.03 12.87 -2.91
CA MET A 72 4.83 12.82 -4.36
C MET A 72 3.52 12.10 -4.66
N ARG A 73 2.78 12.58 -5.67
CA ARG A 73 1.64 11.82 -6.23
C ARG A 73 1.89 11.43 -7.67
N PHE A 74 1.35 10.28 -8.07
CA PHE A 74 1.39 9.81 -9.46
C PHE A 74 0.06 10.06 -10.14
N GLU A 75 0.10 10.74 -11.29
CA GLU A 75 -1.07 10.97 -12.13
C GLU A 75 -1.53 9.65 -12.79
N HIS A 76 -0.59 8.82 -13.25
CA HIS A 76 -0.87 7.58 -13.99
C HIS A 76 -0.61 6.32 -13.15
N ALA A 77 -1.20 6.27 -11.95
CA ALA A 77 -1.16 5.10 -11.08
C ALA A 77 -2.41 4.23 -11.21
N HIS A 78 -2.19 2.92 -11.37
CA HIS A 78 -3.26 1.95 -11.56
C HIS A 78 -3.15 0.75 -10.62
N ILE A 79 -4.26 0.07 -10.38
CA ILE A 79 -4.27 -1.32 -9.93
C ILE A 79 -4.40 -2.24 -11.15
N ASN A 80 -3.91 -3.47 -11.06
CA ASN A 80 -3.93 -4.38 -12.20
C ASN A 80 -5.25 -5.14 -12.35
N ILE A 81 -6.13 -5.11 -11.34
CA ILE A 81 -7.45 -5.75 -11.38
C ILE A 81 -8.45 -5.04 -10.47
N ALA A 82 -9.58 -4.59 -11.01
CA ALA A 82 -10.54 -3.72 -10.31
C ALA A 82 -11.48 -4.47 -9.35
N VAL A 83 -10.90 -5.26 -8.44
CA VAL A 83 -11.58 -5.98 -7.34
C VAL A 83 -10.62 -6.07 -6.14
N CYS A 84 -11.15 -5.81 -4.95
CA CYS A 84 -10.42 -5.73 -3.69
C CYS A 84 -9.42 -6.88 -3.40
N GLN A 85 -9.87 -8.13 -3.26
CA GLN A 85 -8.98 -9.26 -2.91
C GLN A 85 -7.86 -9.53 -3.93
N PRO A 86 -8.14 -9.65 -5.25
CA PRO A 86 -7.08 -9.92 -6.20
C PRO A 86 -6.18 -8.69 -6.41
N ALA A 87 -6.67 -7.45 -6.28
CA ALA A 87 -5.83 -6.26 -6.31
C ALA A 87 -4.81 -6.27 -5.17
N ARG A 88 -5.27 -6.55 -3.96
CA ARG A 88 -4.42 -6.68 -2.76
C ARG A 88 -3.42 -7.82 -2.92
N SER A 89 -3.84 -8.95 -3.50
CA SER A 89 -2.95 -10.07 -3.80
C SER A 89 -1.84 -9.69 -4.80
N VAL A 90 -2.16 -8.88 -5.82
CA VAL A 90 -1.15 -8.34 -6.76
C VAL A 90 -0.14 -7.46 -6.02
N LEU A 91 -0.59 -6.54 -5.16
CA LEU A 91 0.30 -5.68 -4.37
C LEU A 91 1.31 -6.52 -3.58
N MET A 92 0.84 -7.56 -2.89
CA MET A 92 1.64 -8.35 -1.95
C MET A 92 2.53 -9.43 -2.63
N THR A 93 2.29 -9.74 -3.90
CA THR A 93 3.06 -10.77 -4.64
C THR A 93 3.91 -10.20 -5.77
N GLY A 94 3.61 -8.98 -6.24
CA GLY A 94 4.23 -8.41 -7.43
C GLY A 94 3.98 -9.23 -8.68
N ARG A 95 2.89 -10.02 -8.71
CA ARG A 95 2.53 -10.91 -9.82
C ARG A 95 1.09 -10.69 -10.25
N TYR A 96 0.82 -10.86 -11.55
CA TYR A 96 -0.54 -10.77 -12.09
C TYR A 96 -1.46 -11.85 -11.49
N PRO A 97 -2.79 -11.62 -11.45
CA PRO A 97 -3.78 -12.56 -10.90
C PRO A 97 -3.67 -14.00 -11.44
N HIS A 98 -3.44 -14.18 -12.74
CA HIS A 98 -3.27 -15.51 -13.34
C HIS A 98 -1.93 -16.18 -12.99
N ARG A 99 -0.94 -15.43 -12.51
CA ARG A 99 0.36 -15.93 -12.03
C ARG A 99 0.41 -16.12 -10.52
N ASN A 100 -0.33 -15.33 -9.75
CA ASN A 100 -0.43 -15.50 -8.29
C ASN A 100 -1.55 -16.48 -7.88
N GLY A 101 -2.58 -16.68 -8.71
CA GLY A 101 -3.71 -17.60 -8.47
C GLY A 101 -5.03 -16.92 -8.09
N ALA A 102 -4.97 -15.73 -7.47
CA ALA A 102 -6.13 -14.99 -7.02
C ALA A 102 -6.74 -14.19 -8.20
N LYS A 103 -7.59 -14.84 -9.01
CA LYS A 103 -8.27 -14.23 -10.16
C LYS A 103 -9.56 -13.49 -9.76
N GLY A 104 -10.18 -13.91 -8.67
CA GLY A 104 -11.31 -13.28 -8.01
C GLY A 104 -11.12 -13.39 -6.49
N PHE A 105 -12.02 -14.10 -5.82
CA PHE A 105 -12.00 -14.28 -4.37
C PHE A 105 -11.33 -15.60 -3.92
N GLU A 106 -10.53 -16.22 -4.81
CA GLU A 106 -9.71 -17.38 -4.48
C GLU A 106 -8.42 -16.98 -3.73
N PRO A 107 -7.83 -17.90 -2.93
CA PRO A 107 -6.50 -17.71 -2.38
C PRO A 107 -5.42 -17.68 -3.47
N ILE A 108 -4.29 -17.02 -3.18
CA ILE A 108 -3.06 -17.18 -3.96
C ILE A 108 -2.55 -18.62 -3.86
N ARG A 109 -1.79 -19.06 -4.85
CA ARG A 109 -1.18 -20.40 -4.84
C ARG A 109 -0.11 -20.51 -3.73
N SER A 110 0.00 -21.69 -3.15
CA SER A 110 0.93 -21.98 -2.05
C SER A 110 2.41 -21.80 -2.44
N ASP A 111 2.76 -21.94 -3.71
CA ASP A 111 4.11 -21.78 -4.26
C ASP A 111 4.49 -20.33 -4.61
N VAL A 112 3.55 -19.37 -4.49
CA VAL A 112 3.80 -17.97 -4.86
C VAL A 112 4.36 -17.18 -3.67
N PRO A 113 5.63 -16.77 -3.65
CA PRO A 113 6.19 -15.99 -2.54
C PRO A 113 5.48 -14.65 -2.36
N THR A 114 5.40 -14.18 -1.11
CA THR A 114 4.84 -12.87 -0.74
C THR A 114 5.91 -11.91 -0.25
N LEU A 115 5.64 -10.62 -0.38
CA LEU A 115 6.42 -9.56 0.25
C LEU A 115 6.56 -9.79 1.77
N GLN A 116 5.50 -10.28 2.40
CA GLN A 116 5.43 -10.49 3.85
C GLN A 116 6.38 -11.58 4.32
N GLU A 117 6.53 -12.66 3.56
CA GLU A 117 7.51 -13.72 3.84
C GLU A 117 8.93 -13.15 3.81
N SER A 118 9.27 -12.33 2.81
CA SER A 118 10.58 -11.64 2.74
C SER A 118 10.79 -10.65 3.90
N LEU A 119 9.77 -9.86 4.24
CA LEU A 119 9.81 -8.93 5.36
C LEU A 119 9.99 -9.66 6.70
N ARG A 120 9.26 -10.75 6.93
CA ARG A 120 9.39 -11.58 8.14
C ARG A 120 10.79 -12.18 8.24
N ALA A 121 11.34 -12.73 7.16
CA ALA A 121 12.71 -13.24 7.11
C ALA A 121 13.75 -12.16 7.45
N ALA A 122 13.45 -10.90 7.10
CA ALA A 122 14.27 -9.74 7.43
C ALA A 122 13.99 -9.12 8.82
N GLY A 123 13.14 -9.74 9.65
CA GLY A 123 12.85 -9.31 11.02
C GLY A 123 11.78 -8.23 11.17
N TYR A 124 11.09 -7.86 10.09
CA TYR A 124 10.01 -6.86 10.14
C TYR A 124 8.83 -7.34 10.97
N LEU A 125 8.24 -6.43 11.74
CA LEU A 125 6.92 -6.61 12.36
C LEU A 125 5.84 -6.39 11.29
N ASN A 126 5.14 -7.45 10.91
CA ASN A 126 4.06 -7.37 9.93
C ASN A 126 2.72 -7.13 10.62
N GLY A 127 2.03 -6.05 10.28
CA GLY A 127 0.71 -5.68 10.80
C GLY A 127 -0.33 -5.49 9.72
N ILE A 128 -1.57 -5.86 10.02
CA ILE A 128 -2.74 -5.57 9.18
C ILE A 128 -3.91 -5.07 10.02
N MET A 129 -4.63 -4.06 9.50
CA MET A 129 -5.86 -3.53 10.08
C MET A 129 -6.98 -3.61 9.05
N ALA A 130 -8.09 -4.25 9.42
CA ALA A 130 -9.21 -4.60 8.55
C ALA A 130 -8.80 -5.35 7.28
N LYS A 131 -9.79 -5.77 6.47
CA LYS A 131 -9.60 -6.49 5.19
C LYS A 131 -8.73 -7.75 5.25
N VAL A 132 -8.53 -8.35 6.43
CA VAL A 132 -7.65 -9.51 6.63
C VAL A 132 -7.99 -10.67 5.71
N GLY A 133 -9.29 -11.02 5.61
CA GLY A 133 -9.76 -12.09 4.73
C GLY A 133 -9.65 -11.81 3.22
N HIS A 134 -9.27 -10.60 2.81
CA HIS A 134 -9.03 -10.26 1.40
C HIS A 134 -7.56 -10.51 0.98
N LEU A 135 -6.81 -11.19 1.83
CA LEU A 135 -5.47 -11.72 1.55
C LEU A 135 -5.46 -13.17 2.03
N ALA A 136 -5.63 -14.09 1.08
CA ALA A 136 -5.75 -15.52 1.34
C ALA A 136 -4.70 -16.32 0.55
N PRO A 137 -4.17 -17.42 1.11
CA PRO A 137 -4.47 -17.92 2.44
C PRO A 137 -3.70 -17.13 3.51
N ILE A 138 -4.31 -16.90 4.66
CA ILE A 138 -3.89 -15.86 5.64
C ILE A 138 -2.46 -16.12 6.15
N GLU A 139 -2.09 -17.38 6.34
CA GLU A 139 -0.79 -17.81 6.86
C GLU A 139 0.39 -17.31 6.00
N LYS A 140 0.20 -17.13 4.70
CA LYS A 140 1.25 -16.64 3.78
C LYS A 140 1.63 -15.19 3.98
N PHE A 141 0.80 -14.44 4.70
CA PHE A 141 1.04 -13.03 4.95
C PHE A 141 1.68 -12.76 6.31
N CYS A 142 1.91 -13.80 7.12
CA CYS A 142 2.85 -13.73 8.24
C CYS A 142 2.55 -12.58 9.24
N TRP A 143 1.27 -12.29 9.50
CA TRP A 143 0.87 -11.16 10.36
C TRP A 143 1.24 -11.40 11.83
N ASP A 144 2.06 -10.53 12.41
CA ASP A 144 2.40 -10.50 13.84
C ASP A 144 1.36 -9.72 14.67
N THR A 145 0.62 -8.82 14.02
CA THR A 145 -0.49 -8.07 14.61
C THR A 145 -1.64 -8.05 13.60
N VAL A 146 -2.81 -8.50 14.03
CA VAL A 146 -4.05 -8.47 13.25
C VAL A 146 -5.07 -7.69 14.04
N VAL A 147 -5.64 -6.64 13.43
CA VAL A 147 -6.81 -5.94 13.97
C VAL A 147 -7.97 -6.14 12.98
N PRO A 148 -8.96 -6.97 13.31
CA PRO A 148 -10.08 -7.24 12.42
C PRO A 148 -11.00 -6.01 12.29
N ALA A 149 -11.87 -6.01 11.29
CA ALA A 149 -12.67 -4.82 10.96
C ALA A 149 -13.70 -4.46 12.05
N ASP A 150 -14.27 -5.45 12.73
CA ASP A 150 -15.19 -5.27 13.86
C ASP A 150 -14.56 -4.49 15.02
N GLU A 151 -13.27 -4.72 15.32
CA GLU A 151 -12.50 -3.91 16.29
C GLU A 151 -12.23 -2.47 15.82
N LEU A 152 -12.50 -2.14 14.55
CA LEU A 152 -12.27 -0.83 13.94
C LEU A 152 -13.58 -0.15 13.54
N GLY A 153 -14.69 -0.47 14.22
CA GLY A 153 -16.01 0.06 13.88
C GLY A 153 -16.45 -0.38 12.49
N ASN A 154 -16.33 -1.68 12.21
CA ASN A 154 -16.45 -2.28 10.87
C ASN A 154 -15.45 -1.71 9.83
N GLY A 155 -14.27 -1.30 10.29
CA GLY A 155 -13.19 -0.74 9.47
C GLY A 155 -13.41 0.72 9.08
N ARG A 156 -14.26 1.46 9.81
CA ARG A 156 -14.71 2.82 9.44
C ARG A 156 -14.54 3.87 10.54
N ASP A 157 -14.07 3.52 11.74
CA ASP A 157 -13.95 4.46 12.87
C ASP A 157 -12.52 5.04 12.97
N PRO A 158 -12.32 6.34 12.64
CA PRO A 158 -11.01 6.97 12.69
C PRO A 158 -10.32 6.90 14.07
N ALA A 159 -11.09 7.02 15.16
CA ALA A 159 -10.54 7.04 16.51
C ALA A 159 -10.05 5.64 16.91
N LEU A 160 -10.72 4.58 16.46
CA LEU A 160 -10.22 3.21 16.62
C LEU A 160 -8.94 2.98 15.82
N TYR A 161 -8.86 3.45 14.57
CA TYR A 161 -7.61 3.38 13.80
C TYR A 161 -6.45 4.08 14.49
N TYR A 162 -6.65 5.29 15.05
CA TYR A 162 -5.61 5.97 15.84
C TYR A 162 -5.11 5.09 16.99
N ARG A 163 -6.03 4.53 17.80
CA ARG A 163 -5.67 3.72 18.98
C ARG A 163 -4.86 2.48 18.59
N HIS A 164 -5.33 1.73 17.60
CA HIS A 164 -4.66 0.52 17.15
C HIS A 164 -3.34 0.81 16.42
N ALA A 165 -3.27 1.86 15.60
CA ALA A 165 -2.04 2.27 14.94
C ALA A 165 -0.98 2.72 15.95
N LYS A 166 -1.38 3.53 16.95
CA LYS A 166 -0.50 3.95 18.04
C LYS A 166 0.09 2.76 18.78
N SER A 167 -0.76 1.82 19.21
CA SER A 167 -0.30 0.60 19.89
C SER A 167 0.65 -0.24 19.02
N PHE A 168 0.39 -0.35 17.72
CA PHE A 168 1.27 -1.04 16.80
C PHE A 168 2.65 -0.36 16.68
N PHE A 169 2.68 0.97 16.54
CA PHE A 169 3.94 1.71 16.42
C PHE A 169 4.75 1.69 17.73
N GLU A 170 4.08 1.78 18.88
CA GLU A 170 4.71 1.59 20.20
C GLU A 170 5.33 0.20 20.30
N LYS A 171 4.61 -0.87 19.93
CA LYS A 171 5.14 -2.24 19.87
C LYS A 171 6.36 -2.36 18.95
N ALA A 172 6.36 -1.72 17.78
CA ALA A 172 7.49 -1.73 16.86
C ALA A 172 8.73 -1.01 17.46
N ARG A 173 8.52 0.16 18.05
CA ARG A 173 9.56 0.95 18.72
C ARG A 173 10.15 0.21 19.91
N ASP A 174 9.31 -0.30 20.80
CA ASP A 174 9.74 -0.94 22.05
C ASP A 174 10.49 -2.25 21.79
N LYS A 175 10.12 -2.96 20.72
CA LYS A 175 10.86 -4.15 20.25
C LYS A 175 12.05 -3.81 19.36
N GLN A 176 12.26 -2.52 19.04
CA GLN A 176 13.26 -2.05 18.09
C GLN A 176 13.24 -2.88 16.80
N ARG A 177 12.06 -3.09 16.21
CA ARG A 177 11.87 -3.83 14.95
C ARG A 177 11.42 -2.86 13.86
N PRO A 178 11.91 -3.00 12.61
CA PRO A 178 11.29 -2.28 11.52
C PRO A 178 9.89 -2.86 11.30
N PHE A 179 8.98 -2.11 10.69
CA PHE A 179 7.62 -2.59 10.50
C PHE A 179 7.12 -2.45 9.08
N PHE A 180 6.17 -3.31 8.74
CA PHE A 180 5.24 -3.14 7.65
C PHE A 180 3.84 -3.12 8.24
N LEU A 181 3.10 -2.01 8.08
CA LEU A 181 1.71 -1.92 8.49
C LEU A 181 0.84 -1.67 7.25
N MET A 182 -0.12 -2.56 7.01
CA MET A 182 -1.17 -2.37 6.01
C MET A 182 -2.48 -1.97 6.72
N ALA A 183 -2.81 -0.68 6.71
CA ALA A 183 -4.03 -0.15 7.31
C ALA A 183 -5.11 0.07 6.24
N ASN A 184 -6.22 -0.66 6.32
CA ASN A 184 -7.21 -0.74 5.23
C ASN A 184 -8.55 -0.12 5.63
N SER A 185 -8.75 1.15 5.29
CA SER A 185 -10.08 1.76 5.45
C SER A 185 -11.12 1.00 4.63
N GLN A 186 -12.25 0.67 5.27
CA GLN A 186 -13.40 0.07 4.60
C GLN A 186 -14.23 1.15 3.86
N ASP A 187 -13.96 2.43 4.12
CA ASP A 187 -14.48 3.55 3.32
C ASP A 187 -13.62 3.77 2.06
N PRO A 188 -14.21 4.27 0.96
CA PRO A 188 -15.63 4.59 0.77
C PRO A 188 -16.54 3.43 0.34
N HIS A 189 -16.11 2.16 0.35
CA HIS A 189 -16.95 1.02 -0.10
C HIS A 189 -18.33 0.99 0.57
N ARG A 190 -19.34 0.52 -0.17
CA ARG A 190 -20.74 0.41 0.29
C ARG A 190 -20.91 -0.43 1.58
N PRO A 191 -21.92 -0.16 2.42
CA PRO A 191 -22.84 0.98 2.33
C PRO A 191 -22.11 2.29 2.62
N PHE A 192 -22.59 3.37 1.99
CA PHE A 192 -21.99 4.68 2.15
C PHE A 192 -22.44 5.35 3.45
N ALA A 193 -21.59 6.20 3.99
CA ALA A 193 -21.85 7.02 5.16
C ALA A 193 -23.16 7.81 5.00
N GLY A 194 -24.05 7.70 5.99
CA GLY A 194 -25.35 8.39 6.01
C GLY A 194 -26.42 7.78 5.10
N SER A 195 -26.15 6.64 4.45
CA SER A 195 -27.15 5.92 3.65
C SER A 195 -28.08 5.06 4.51
N GLU A 196 -29.30 4.81 4.02
CA GLU A 196 -30.22 3.83 4.64
C GLU A 196 -29.61 2.43 4.72
N GLN A 197 -28.72 2.09 3.78
CA GLN A 197 -28.01 0.81 3.78
C GLN A 197 -27.03 0.71 4.96
N GLU A 198 -26.40 1.81 5.37
CA GLU A 198 -25.52 1.84 6.53
C GLU A 198 -26.33 1.70 7.81
N ALA A 199 -27.41 2.48 7.95
CA ALA A 199 -28.33 2.40 9.08
C ALA A 199 -28.94 0.98 9.24
N SER A 200 -29.42 0.38 8.15
CA SER A 200 -30.01 -0.96 8.18
C SER A 200 -29.00 -2.08 8.45
N ARG A 201 -27.73 -1.92 8.06
CA ARG A 201 -26.67 -2.89 8.40
C ARG A 201 -26.27 -2.82 9.86
N ALA A 202 -26.19 -1.63 10.44
CA ALA A 202 -25.97 -1.46 11.88
C ALA A 202 -27.04 -2.19 12.69
N ASN A 203 -28.31 -2.00 12.32
CA ASN A 203 -29.47 -2.64 12.95
C ASN A 203 -29.43 -4.18 12.86
N ARG A 204 -29.08 -4.75 11.69
CA ARG A 204 -29.05 -6.21 11.48
C ARG A 204 -27.96 -6.94 12.26
N ARG A 205 -26.87 -6.27 12.61
CA ARG A 205 -25.75 -6.89 13.35
C ARG A 205 -25.91 -6.81 14.87
N GLY A 206 -27.04 -6.29 15.36
CA GLY A 206 -27.20 -5.96 16.79
C GLY A 206 -26.21 -4.88 17.25
N GLN A 207 -25.51 -4.24 16.32
CA GLN A 207 -24.63 -3.11 16.55
C GLN A 207 -25.50 -1.85 16.53
N VAL A 208 -26.37 -1.72 17.53
CA VAL A 208 -26.97 -0.42 17.86
C VAL A 208 -25.88 0.36 18.59
N GLY A 209 -24.94 0.87 17.81
CA GLY A 209 -23.83 1.72 18.23
C GLY A 209 -23.58 2.71 17.12
N GLU A 210 -23.40 3.98 17.49
CA GLU A 210 -23.26 5.11 16.57
C GLU A 210 -22.26 4.78 15.45
N THR A 211 -22.72 4.81 14.19
CA THR A 211 -21.83 4.86 13.04
C THR A 211 -20.82 5.97 13.29
N ALA A 212 -19.53 5.67 13.16
CA ALA A 212 -18.47 6.63 13.47
C ALA A 212 -18.77 8.01 12.88
N THR A 213 -18.71 9.03 13.74
CA THR A 213 -19.09 10.40 13.39
C THR A 213 -18.28 10.88 12.20
N VAL A 214 -18.98 11.35 11.16
CA VAL A 214 -18.33 11.94 9.99
C VAL A 214 -18.16 13.44 10.24
N GLY A 215 -16.97 13.97 9.97
CA GLY A 215 -16.67 15.40 10.18
C GLY A 215 -17.46 16.35 9.28
N ARG A 216 -17.91 15.87 8.11
CA ARG A 216 -18.71 16.60 7.13
C ARG A 216 -19.55 15.65 6.29
N THR A 217 -20.81 16.02 6.08
CA THR A 217 -21.72 15.39 5.12
C THR A 217 -21.88 16.28 3.89
N TYR A 218 -21.98 15.68 2.71
CA TYR A 218 -22.17 16.40 1.45
C TYR A 218 -23.61 16.32 0.99
N ARG A 219 -24.09 17.36 0.30
CA ARG A 219 -25.43 17.40 -0.30
C ARG A 219 -25.38 17.15 -1.81
N PRO A 220 -26.48 16.67 -2.43
CA PRO A 220 -26.55 16.42 -3.88
C PRO A 220 -26.16 17.61 -4.77
N GLU A 221 -26.38 18.84 -4.30
CA GLU A 221 -26.07 20.08 -5.03
C GLU A 221 -24.58 20.40 -5.04
N GLU A 222 -23.80 19.82 -4.11
CA GLU A 222 -22.34 19.96 -4.06
C GLU A 222 -21.63 18.99 -5.03
N ILE A 223 -22.36 18.06 -5.63
CA ILE A 223 -21.79 16.95 -6.39
C ILE A 223 -21.71 17.28 -7.89
N VAL A 224 -20.54 16.99 -8.46
CA VAL A 224 -20.35 16.88 -9.90
C VAL A 224 -20.46 15.41 -10.29
N VAL A 225 -21.48 15.05 -11.07
CA VAL A 225 -21.69 13.68 -11.54
C VAL A 225 -20.62 13.34 -12.59
N PRO A 226 -19.87 12.24 -12.45
CA PRO A 226 -18.93 11.80 -13.46
C PRO A 226 -19.61 11.59 -14.82
N GLY A 227 -18.98 12.02 -15.92
CA GLY A 227 -19.61 12.03 -17.25
C GLY A 227 -20.00 10.64 -17.81
N PHE A 228 -19.57 9.55 -17.18
CA PHE A 228 -19.98 8.18 -17.52
C PHE A 228 -21.24 7.71 -16.76
N LEU A 229 -21.79 8.54 -15.88
CA LEU A 229 -23.06 8.30 -15.18
C LEU A 229 -24.13 9.29 -15.66
N PRO A 230 -25.41 8.89 -15.71
CA PRO A 230 -26.48 9.83 -15.99
C PRO A 230 -26.68 10.77 -14.80
N ASP A 231 -26.95 12.05 -15.09
CA ASP A 231 -27.17 13.08 -14.08
C ASP A 231 -28.61 13.04 -13.56
N LEU A 232 -28.87 12.14 -12.60
CA LEU A 232 -30.18 11.92 -11.99
C LEU A 232 -30.17 12.25 -10.48
N PRO A 233 -31.28 12.71 -9.89
CA PRO A 233 -31.36 13.04 -8.46
C PRO A 233 -30.87 11.93 -7.53
N ASP A 234 -31.24 10.67 -7.80
CA ASP A 234 -30.84 9.52 -6.98
C ASP A 234 -29.33 9.24 -7.08
N ILE A 235 -28.74 9.44 -8.27
CA ILE A 235 -27.29 9.29 -8.48
C ILE A 235 -26.52 10.39 -7.75
N ARG A 236 -27.00 11.64 -7.80
CA ARG A 236 -26.39 12.74 -7.02
C ARG A 236 -26.45 12.47 -5.53
N THR A 237 -27.57 11.94 -5.05
CA THR A 237 -27.75 11.55 -3.63
C THR A 237 -26.77 10.47 -3.22
N GLU A 238 -26.65 9.41 -4.04
CA GLU A 238 -25.71 8.33 -3.79
C GLU A 238 -24.25 8.80 -3.82
N LEU A 239 -23.88 9.66 -4.78
CA LEU A 239 -22.55 10.25 -4.86
C LEU A 239 -22.25 11.17 -3.66
N ALA A 240 -23.25 11.89 -3.14
CA ALA A 240 -23.09 12.70 -1.94
C ALA A 240 -22.77 11.83 -0.70
N GLN A 241 -23.41 10.67 -0.59
CA GLN A 241 -23.09 9.67 0.44
C GLN A 241 -21.69 9.06 0.21
N TYR A 242 -21.32 8.79 -1.04
CA TYR A 242 -19.96 8.35 -1.39
C TYR A 242 -18.92 9.37 -0.94
N PHE A 243 -19.07 10.66 -1.26
CA PHE A 243 -18.12 11.71 -0.84
C PHE A 243 -18.09 11.92 0.68
N THR A 244 -19.23 11.71 1.36
CA THR A 244 -19.28 11.67 2.84
C THR A 244 -18.42 10.51 3.37
N SER A 245 -18.42 9.36 2.70
CA SER A 245 -17.57 8.21 3.04
C SER A 245 -16.10 8.47 2.72
N VAL A 246 -15.81 9.15 1.60
CA VAL A 246 -14.43 9.59 1.25
C VAL A 246 -13.88 10.50 2.35
N HIS A 247 -14.69 11.42 2.86
CA HIS A 247 -14.28 12.31 3.95
C HIS A 247 -14.03 11.55 5.26
N ARG A 248 -14.85 10.55 5.60
CA ARG A 248 -14.54 9.67 6.75
C ARG A 248 -13.25 8.88 6.55
N CYS A 249 -12.98 8.40 5.33
CA CYS A 249 -11.70 7.78 4.99
C CYS A 249 -10.52 8.75 5.18
N ASP A 250 -10.67 10.01 4.79
CA ASP A 250 -9.67 11.06 5.01
C ASP A 250 -9.38 11.27 6.50
N GLN A 251 -10.43 11.29 7.35
CA GLN A 251 -10.26 11.37 8.80
C GLN A 251 -9.49 10.16 9.34
N THR A 252 -9.77 8.94 8.85
CA THR A 252 -9.02 7.73 9.19
C THR A 252 -7.54 7.85 8.79
N VAL A 253 -7.25 8.34 7.58
CA VAL A 253 -5.87 8.59 7.13
C VAL A 253 -5.19 9.59 8.07
N GLY A 254 -5.84 10.70 8.40
CA GLY A 254 -5.34 11.70 9.34
C GLY A 254 -5.00 11.11 10.72
N GLN A 255 -5.87 10.25 11.25
CA GLN A 255 -5.67 9.59 12.54
C GLN A 255 -4.51 8.59 12.54
N ILE A 256 -4.33 7.81 11.46
CA ILE A 256 -3.18 6.90 11.33
C ILE A 256 -1.87 7.71 11.22
N LEU A 257 -1.85 8.76 10.40
CA LEU A 257 -0.67 9.63 10.23
C LEU A 257 -0.32 10.35 11.54
N LYS A 258 -1.31 10.81 12.30
CA LYS A 258 -1.13 11.38 13.63
C LYS A 258 -0.47 10.38 14.59
N ALA A 259 -0.96 9.13 14.62
CA ALA A 259 -0.36 8.09 15.45
C ALA A 259 1.10 7.80 15.05
N LEU A 260 1.41 7.81 13.73
CA LEU A 260 2.78 7.65 13.25
C LEU A 260 3.68 8.81 13.69
N GLN A 261 3.20 10.05 13.58
CA GLN A 261 3.92 11.23 14.02
C GLN A 261 4.23 11.18 15.53
N GLU A 262 3.21 10.91 16.35
CA GLU A 262 3.35 10.80 17.82
C GLU A 262 4.26 9.64 18.26
N SER A 263 4.42 8.60 17.45
CA SER A 263 5.33 7.50 17.73
C SER A 263 6.82 7.87 17.63
N GLY A 264 7.14 8.98 16.94
CA GLY A 264 8.51 9.38 16.60
C GLY A 264 9.14 8.60 15.44
N LEU A 265 8.42 7.67 14.81
CA LEU A 265 8.94 6.82 13.73
C LEU A 265 8.77 7.45 12.32
N GLU A 266 8.10 8.61 12.22
CA GLU A 266 7.73 9.23 10.94
C GLU A 266 8.93 9.48 10.00
N GLN A 267 10.05 9.99 10.52
CA GLN A 267 11.20 10.37 9.71
C GLN A 267 11.88 9.18 9.01
N ASN A 268 11.68 7.96 9.52
CA ASN A 268 12.22 6.72 8.94
C ASN A 268 11.12 5.83 8.33
N THR A 269 9.95 6.41 8.02
CA THR A 269 8.82 5.65 7.46
C THR A 269 8.49 6.09 6.04
N LEU A 270 8.53 5.13 5.12
CA LEU A 270 7.93 5.25 3.80
C LEU A 270 6.42 5.03 3.96
N VAL A 271 5.64 6.06 3.62
CA VAL A 271 4.17 6.01 3.64
C VAL A 271 3.65 5.98 2.20
N MET A 272 2.78 5.03 1.89
CA MET A 272 2.00 5.00 0.65
C MET A 272 0.52 5.04 0.94
N PHE A 273 -0.23 5.88 0.23
CA PHE A 273 -1.69 5.89 0.21
C PHE A 273 -2.19 5.54 -1.20
N LEU A 274 -3.12 4.60 -1.30
CA LEU A 274 -3.79 4.22 -2.54
C LEU A 274 -5.21 3.69 -2.34
N SER A 275 -5.96 3.52 -3.43
CA SER A 275 -7.21 2.72 -3.43
C SER A 275 -6.97 1.35 -4.05
N ASP A 276 -7.69 0.32 -3.61
CA ASP A 276 -7.59 -1.02 -4.20
C ASP A 276 -8.33 -1.18 -5.54
N ASN A 277 -9.28 -0.28 -5.85
CA ASN A 277 -9.90 -0.07 -7.15
C ASN A 277 -10.73 1.24 -7.16
N GLY A 278 -11.29 1.58 -8.32
CA GLY A 278 -12.22 2.71 -8.47
C GLY A 278 -13.56 2.51 -7.75
N MET A 279 -14.40 3.54 -7.83
CA MET A 279 -15.71 3.61 -7.15
C MET A 279 -16.69 2.48 -7.51
N SER A 280 -17.54 2.09 -6.55
CA SER A 280 -18.58 1.07 -6.74
C SER A 280 -19.85 1.62 -7.39
N VAL A 281 -19.71 2.07 -8.64
CA VAL A 281 -20.77 2.55 -9.54
C VAL A 281 -20.64 1.88 -10.92
N PRO A 282 -21.68 1.92 -11.78
CA PRO A 282 -21.59 1.43 -13.15
C PRO A 282 -20.40 2.02 -13.91
N TYR A 283 -19.80 1.22 -14.80
CA TYR A 283 -18.62 1.58 -15.61
C TYR A 283 -17.32 1.88 -14.83
N SER A 284 -17.29 1.66 -13.51
CA SER A 284 -16.07 1.73 -12.69
C SER A 284 -15.68 0.33 -12.20
N LYS A 285 -15.74 0.00 -10.90
CA LYS A 285 -15.35 -1.31 -10.33
C LYS A 285 -15.81 -2.49 -11.20
N THR A 286 -15.03 -3.58 -11.20
CA THR A 286 -15.23 -4.79 -12.03
C THR A 286 -15.06 -4.61 -13.55
N ASN A 287 -14.34 -3.59 -14.01
CA ASN A 287 -14.00 -3.39 -15.43
C ASN A 287 -12.50 -3.11 -15.62
N CYS A 288 -12.05 -3.04 -16.88
CA CYS A 288 -10.71 -2.59 -17.25
C CYS A 288 -10.68 -1.11 -17.71
N TYR A 289 -11.74 -0.34 -17.44
CA TYR A 289 -11.77 1.07 -17.78
C TYR A 289 -10.83 1.88 -16.87
N PRO A 290 -10.40 3.08 -17.30
CA PRO A 290 -9.59 3.96 -16.46
C PRO A 290 -10.26 4.27 -15.11
N ALA A 291 -11.57 4.53 -15.10
CA ALA A 291 -12.32 4.79 -13.88
C ALA A 291 -12.37 3.59 -12.91
N SER A 292 -12.06 2.38 -13.39
CA SER A 292 -12.01 1.15 -12.58
C SER A 292 -10.65 0.93 -11.95
N THR A 293 -9.60 1.30 -12.69
CA THR A 293 -8.24 0.84 -12.44
C THR A 293 -7.29 1.96 -12.02
N ARG A 294 -7.53 3.20 -12.42
CA ARG A 294 -6.77 4.35 -11.95
C ARG A 294 -7.17 4.63 -10.51
N THR A 295 -6.18 4.85 -9.65
CA THR A 295 -6.38 5.05 -8.21
C THR A 295 -5.57 6.25 -7.75
N PRO A 296 -5.95 6.92 -6.65
CA PRO A 296 -5.02 7.86 -6.04
C PRO A 296 -3.77 7.08 -5.64
N TRP A 297 -2.59 7.68 -5.81
CA TRP A 297 -1.33 7.07 -5.37
C TRP A 297 -0.39 8.17 -4.89
N ILE A 298 -0.17 8.20 -3.58
CA ILE A 298 0.65 9.21 -2.92
C ILE A 298 1.73 8.48 -2.13
N VAL A 299 2.97 8.95 -2.24
CA VAL A 299 4.14 8.42 -1.54
C VAL A 299 4.83 9.53 -0.78
N ARG A 300 5.00 9.37 0.53
CA ARG A 300 5.81 10.25 1.37
C ARG A 300 6.97 9.45 1.96
N TRP A 301 8.19 9.89 1.69
CA TRP A 301 9.39 9.29 2.24
C TRP A 301 10.41 10.38 2.58
N PRO A 302 10.47 10.81 3.87
CA PRO A 302 11.31 11.91 4.28
C PRO A 302 12.78 11.74 3.86
N GLY A 303 13.38 12.80 3.31
CA GLY A 303 14.75 12.81 2.81
C GLY A 303 15.01 12.01 1.53
N LYS A 304 14.00 11.34 0.95
CA LYS A 304 14.11 10.55 -0.29
C LYS A 304 13.18 11.02 -1.40
N VAL A 305 11.97 11.45 -1.04
CA VAL A 305 10.97 12.01 -1.96
C VAL A 305 10.92 13.52 -1.79
N LYS A 306 10.96 14.26 -2.90
CA LYS A 306 10.76 15.71 -2.90
C LYS A 306 9.29 16.03 -2.65
N ALA A 307 9.01 16.77 -1.58
CA ALA A 307 7.65 17.17 -1.19
C ALA A 307 6.95 18.02 -2.27
N GLY A 308 5.63 17.88 -2.35
CA GLY A 308 4.74 18.62 -3.25
C GLY A 308 4.92 18.29 -4.73
N THR A 309 5.55 17.15 -5.07
CA THR A 309 5.81 16.80 -6.47
C THR A 309 4.69 15.97 -7.08
N VAL A 310 4.56 16.08 -8.40
CA VAL A 310 3.59 15.32 -9.19
C VAL A 310 4.32 14.67 -10.35
N ASP A 311 4.29 13.35 -10.42
CA ASP A 311 4.70 12.62 -11.60
C ASP A 311 3.51 12.52 -12.57
N LYS A 312 3.66 13.11 -13.76
CA LYS A 312 2.64 13.13 -14.81
C LYS A 312 3.04 12.31 -16.04
N ASP A 313 4.22 11.71 -16.01
CA ASP A 313 4.84 11.14 -17.21
C ASP A 313 4.84 9.61 -17.17
N HIS A 314 4.97 9.03 -15.96
CA HIS A 314 5.23 7.61 -15.79
C HIS A 314 4.00 6.84 -15.33
N PHE A 315 3.79 5.71 -15.99
CA PHE A 315 2.80 4.72 -15.62
C PHE A 315 3.36 3.75 -14.57
N ILE A 316 2.67 3.67 -13.44
CA ILE A 316 2.94 2.67 -12.39
C ILE A 316 1.69 1.84 -12.15
N SER A 317 1.87 0.62 -11.66
CA SER A 317 0.73 -0.17 -11.20
C SER A 317 0.98 -0.97 -9.93
N GLY A 318 -0.08 -1.49 -9.31
CA GLY A 318 0.00 -2.26 -8.07
C GLY A 318 1.02 -3.41 -8.11
N ILE A 319 1.28 -4.00 -9.27
CA ILE A 319 2.28 -5.05 -9.47
C ILE A 319 3.72 -4.57 -9.16
N ASP A 320 3.97 -3.27 -9.25
CA ASP A 320 5.24 -2.62 -8.96
C ASP A 320 5.47 -2.41 -7.44
N PHE A 321 4.44 -2.60 -6.61
CA PHE A 321 4.50 -2.36 -5.17
C PHE A 321 5.55 -3.25 -4.49
N THR A 322 5.42 -4.58 -4.61
CA THR A 322 6.37 -5.52 -4.00
C THR A 322 7.83 -5.24 -4.38
N PRO A 323 8.23 -5.15 -5.68
CA PRO A 323 9.61 -4.87 -6.01
C PRO A 323 10.08 -3.48 -5.52
N THR A 324 9.20 -2.48 -5.46
CA THR A 324 9.52 -1.16 -4.89
C THR A 324 9.80 -1.23 -3.40
N ILE A 325 9.00 -1.97 -2.63
CA ILE A 325 9.22 -2.12 -1.19
C ILE A 325 10.51 -2.90 -0.91
N LEU A 326 10.78 -3.97 -1.67
CA LEU A 326 12.02 -4.74 -1.52
C LEU A 326 13.26 -3.85 -1.77
N GLU A 327 13.26 -3.06 -2.85
CA GLU A 327 14.37 -2.12 -3.11
C GLU A 327 14.47 -1.04 -2.03
N ALA A 328 13.36 -0.43 -1.62
CA ALA A 328 13.35 0.63 -0.61
C ALA A 328 13.85 0.17 0.76
N THR A 329 13.64 -1.12 1.08
CA THR A 329 14.08 -1.75 2.34
C THR A 329 15.45 -2.43 2.24
N GLY A 330 16.08 -2.42 1.06
CA GLY A 330 17.37 -3.06 0.81
C GLY A 330 17.31 -4.60 0.82
N LEU A 331 16.13 -5.18 0.62
CA LEU A 331 15.92 -6.63 0.57
C LEU A 331 16.11 -7.17 -0.85
N SER A 332 16.51 -8.44 -0.95
CA SER A 332 16.67 -9.12 -2.22
C SER A 332 15.34 -9.22 -2.97
N ARG A 333 15.42 -9.09 -4.31
CA ARG A 333 14.26 -9.26 -5.18
C ARG A 333 13.70 -10.68 -5.07
N ILE A 334 12.38 -10.79 -5.00
CA ILE A 334 11.68 -12.07 -5.14
C ILE A 334 11.73 -12.52 -6.61
N GLU A 335 12.15 -13.76 -6.86
CA GLU A 335 12.17 -14.32 -8.21
C GLU A 335 10.77 -14.40 -8.83
N GLY A 336 10.68 -14.15 -10.13
CA GLY A 336 9.43 -14.28 -10.89
C GLY A 336 8.38 -13.19 -10.62
N VAL A 337 8.71 -12.11 -9.92
CA VAL A 337 7.84 -10.91 -9.89
C VAL A 337 7.76 -10.29 -11.29
N ASP A 338 6.55 -9.90 -11.69
CA ASP A 338 6.21 -9.30 -12.97
C ASP A 338 6.47 -7.79 -12.99
N GLY A 339 6.30 -7.14 -11.84
CA GLY A 339 6.48 -5.70 -11.70
C GLY A 339 7.94 -5.27 -11.68
N ARG A 340 8.14 -3.95 -11.71
CA ARG A 340 9.45 -3.30 -11.65
C ARG A 340 9.41 -2.21 -10.60
N SER A 341 10.47 -2.07 -9.81
CA SER A 341 10.55 -1.02 -8.81
C SER A 341 10.47 0.38 -9.43
N PHE A 342 9.81 1.31 -8.75
CA PHE A 342 9.78 2.73 -9.11
C PHE A 342 10.51 3.63 -8.09
N VAL A 343 11.42 3.08 -7.27
CA VAL A 343 12.23 3.89 -6.34
C VAL A 343 13.02 5.00 -7.05
N GLY A 344 13.51 4.75 -8.27
CA GLY A 344 14.15 5.79 -9.08
C GLY A 344 13.24 7.00 -9.32
N LEU A 345 11.96 6.75 -9.67
CA LEU A 345 10.97 7.83 -9.86
C LEU A 345 10.74 8.64 -8.59
N LEU A 346 10.71 7.96 -7.43
CA LEU A 346 10.60 8.63 -6.12
C LEU A 346 11.76 9.60 -5.85
N ARG A 347 12.93 9.34 -6.44
CA ARG A 347 14.14 10.19 -6.36
C ARG A 347 14.21 11.25 -7.47
N GLY A 348 13.20 11.31 -8.34
CA GLY A 348 13.13 12.25 -9.46
C GLY A 348 13.85 11.78 -10.73
N GLU A 349 14.25 10.51 -10.80
CA GLU A 349 14.78 9.91 -12.02
C GLU A 349 13.66 9.74 -13.05
N LYS A 350 14.02 9.73 -14.34
CA LYS A 350 13.08 9.47 -15.44
C LYS A 350 13.23 8.04 -15.93
N GLU A 351 12.11 7.43 -16.31
CA GLU A 351 12.09 6.11 -16.90
C GLU A 351 11.16 6.07 -18.11
N ASP A 352 11.68 6.45 -19.27
CA ASP A 352 10.91 6.57 -20.52
C ASP A 352 10.22 5.27 -20.98
N SER A 353 10.56 4.12 -20.40
CA SER A 353 9.90 2.84 -20.68
C SER A 353 8.51 2.70 -20.05
N ARG A 354 8.19 3.48 -19.02
CA ARG A 354 6.92 3.42 -18.28
C ARG A 354 5.81 4.23 -18.96
N ARG A 355 5.41 3.80 -20.16
CA ARG A 355 4.41 4.51 -21.00
C ARG A 355 2.99 3.94 -20.93
N GLY A 356 2.79 2.84 -20.22
CA GLY A 356 1.49 2.21 -20.08
C GLY A 356 1.47 1.08 -19.06
N VAL A 357 0.28 0.57 -18.77
CA VAL A 357 0.02 -0.53 -17.83
C VAL A 357 -0.88 -1.59 -18.47
N PHE A 358 -0.70 -2.83 -18.02
CA PHE A 358 -1.67 -3.89 -18.26
C PHE A 358 -2.63 -4.01 -17.08
N THR A 359 -3.92 -4.03 -17.38
CA THR A 359 -5.00 -4.27 -16.41
C THR A 359 -5.86 -5.43 -16.86
N LEU A 360 -6.48 -6.11 -15.91
CA LEU A 360 -7.12 -7.39 -16.13
C LEU A 360 -8.41 -7.44 -15.30
N PHE A 361 -9.40 -8.17 -15.79
CA PHE A 361 -10.53 -8.61 -14.97
C PHE A 361 -10.79 -10.09 -15.27
N PHE A 362 -11.36 -10.81 -14.31
CA PHE A 362 -11.67 -12.22 -14.45
C PHE A 362 -13.05 -12.55 -13.93
N GLN A 363 -13.32 -12.29 -12.66
CA GLN A 363 -14.52 -12.78 -12.00
C GLN A 363 -15.12 -11.73 -11.06
N THR A 364 -16.46 -11.65 -11.04
CA THR A 364 -17.19 -10.80 -10.07
C THR A 364 -17.28 -11.47 -8.69
N SER A 365 -17.72 -10.73 -7.68
CA SER A 365 -18.02 -11.30 -6.35
C SER A 365 -19.15 -12.34 -6.37
N GLY A 366 -20.01 -12.30 -7.39
CA GLY A 366 -21.04 -13.31 -7.64
C GLY A 366 -20.51 -14.59 -8.30
N LYS A 367 -19.19 -14.73 -8.47
CA LYS A 367 -18.53 -15.86 -9.15
C LYS A 367 -18.86 -16.00 -10.64
N ASN A 368 -19.25 -14.90 -11.29
CA ASN A 368 -19.47 -14.87 -12.74
C ASN A 368 -18.17 -14.49 -13.46
N ASP A 369 -17.78 -15.29 -14.45
CA ASP A 369 -16.57 -15.07 -15.24
C ASP A 369 -16.81 -14.09 -16.38
N TYR A 370 -16.00 -13.03 -16.42
CA TYR A 370 -15.92 -12.02 -17.47
C TYR A 370 -14.46 -11.64 -17.74
N PRO A 371 -13.66 -12.54 -18.33
CA PRO A 371 -12.24 -12.25 -18.56
C PRO A 371 -12.07 -11.05 -19.49
N MET A 372 -11.42 -9.99 -19.00
CA MET A 372 -11.01 -8.82 -19.78
C MET A 372 -9.51 -8.57 -19.62
N ARG A 373 -8.88 -8.00 -20.65
CA ARG A 373 -7.47 -7.63 -20.66
C ARG A 373 -7.37 -6.27 -21.28
N ALA A 374 -6.60 -5.36 -20.69
CA ALA A 374 -6.40 -4.07 -21.30
C ALA A 374 -4.95 -3.63 -21.24
N PHE A 375 -4.56 -2.85 -22.24
CA PHE A 375 -3.35 -2.05 -22.23
C PHE A 375 -3.74 -0.57 -22.27
N GLN A 376 -3.30 0.18 -21.27
CA GLN A 376 -3.63 1.59 -21.08
C GLN A 376 -2.39 2.46 -21.20
N THR A 377 -2.47 3.54 -21.96
CA THR A 377 -1.44 4.57 -22.14
C THR A 377 -2.03 5.94 -21.84
N SER A 378 -1.25 7.01 -21.96
CA SER A 378 -1.75 8.39 -21.75
C SER A 378 -2.81 8.82 -22.76
N LYS A 379 -2.93 8.12 -23.90
CA LYS A 379 -3.85 8.46 -24.99
C LYS A 379 -4.91 7.40 -25.29
N TYR A 380 -4.56 6.13 -25.11
CA TYR A 380 -5.38 5.02 -25.59
C TYR A 380 -5.59 3.95 -24.52
N VAL A 381 -6.77 3.35 -24.54
CA VAL A 381 -7.14 2.17 -23.78
C VAL A 381 -7.64 1.13 -24.79
N TYR A 382 -6.95 -0.01 -24.86
CA TYR A 382 -7.37 -1.17 -25.66
C TYR A 382 -7.84 -2.25 -24.71
N ILE A 383 -9.08 -2.72 -24.81
CA ILE A 383 -9.71 -3.75 -23.95
C ILE A 383 -10.16 -4.93 -24.81
#